data_AF-A0A948XFM2-F1
#
_entry.id   AF-A0A948XFM2-F1
#
_cell.length_a   1.000
_cell.length_b   1.000
_cell.length_c   1.000
_cell.angle_alpha   90.00
_cell.angle_beta   90.00
_cell.angle_gamma   90.00
#
_symmetry.space_group_name_H-M   'P 1'
#
loop_
_entity.id
_entity.type
_entity.pdbx_description
1 polymer ?
#
loop_
_entity_poly.entity_id
_entity_poly.type
_entity_poly.pdbx_seq_one_letter_code
_entity_poly.pdbx_strand_id
1 'polypeptide(L)' 'MTTITIPKKELKTIVKESIREVFKQELMKFRALLLPEVSQKEQKDIERRYGKPCRQAIKSEQIEI' A
#
# COMPACT_ATOMS: atom_id res chain seq x y z
N MET A 1 -24.68 30.78 10.35
CA MET A 1 -23.79 29.61 10.40
C MET A 1 -24.61 28.41 10.82
N THR A 2 -24.59 27.34 10.06
CA THR A 2 -25.27 26.08 10.40
C THR A 2 -24.40 25.30 11.39
N THR A 3 -24.94 25.00 12.57
CA THR A 3 -24.28 24.14 13.56
C THR A 3 -24.61 22.69 13.26
N ILE A 4 -23.60 21.89 12.92
CA ILE A 4 -23.74 20.46 12.69
C ILE A 4 -23.29 19.74 13.97
N THR A 5 -24.20 19.00 14.59
CA THR A 5 -23.92 18.23 15.81
C THR A 5 -23.66 16.78 15.43
N ILE A 6 -22.41 16.32 15.58
CA ILE A 6 -22.00 14.95 15.27
C ILE A 6 -21.62 14.24 16.58
N PRO A 7 -22.17 13.05 16.88
CA PRO A 7 -21.73 12.23 18.00
C PRO A 7 -20.22 11.94 17.94
N LYS A 8 -19.51 12.05 19.06
CA LYS A 8 -18.06 11.81 19.15
C LYS A 8 -17.62 10.45 18.58
N LYS A 9 -18.44 9.41 18.77
CA LYS A 9 -18.16 8.07 18.24
C LYS A 9 -18.22 8.04 16.71
N GLU A 10 -19.22 8.67 16.14
CA GLU A 10 -19.44 8.74 14.70
C GLU A 10 -18.32 9.52 14.01
N LEU A 11 -17.95 10.69 14.56
CA LEU A 11 -16.81 11.46 14.05
C LEU A 11 -15.52 10.62 14.04
N LYS A 12 -15.25 9.86 15.10
CA LYS A 12 -14.07 8.98 15.19
C LYS A 12 -14.10 7.88 14.12
N THR A 13 -15.27 7.32 13.83
CA THR A 13 -15.44 6.31 12.78
C THR A 13 -15.18 6.91 11.41
N ILE A 14 -15.80 8.04 11.09
CA ILE A 14 -15.62 8.74 9.81
C ILE A 14 -14.13 9.02 9.58
N VAL A 15 -13.45 9.64 10.55
CA VAL A 15 -12.02 9.95 10.44
C VAL A 15 -11.19 8.70 10.20
N LYS A 16 -11.46 7.60 10.92
CA LYS A 16 -10.74 6.33 10.73
C LYS A 16 -10.96 5.73 9.34
N GLU A 17 -12.17 5.82 8.81
CA GLU A 17 -12.52 5.29 7.50
C GLU A 17 -11.86 6.11 6.39
N SER A 18 -11.92 7.44 6.46
CA SER A 18 -11.25 8.32 5.52
C SER A 18 -9.74 8.05 5.47
N ILE A 19 -9.08 7.94 6.64
CA ILE A 19 -7.65 7.61 6.68
C ILE A 19 -7.40 6.23 6.06
N ARG A 20 -8.19 5.22 6.43
CA ARG A 20 -8.04 3.86 5.90
C ARG A 20 -8.18 3.82 4.37
N GLU A 21 -9.08 4.61 3.81
CA GLU A 21 -9.28 4.71 2.37
C GLU A 21 -8.05 5.29 1.66
N VAL A 22 -7.53 6.42 2.16
CA VAL A 22 -6.30 7.03 1.61
C VAL A 22 -5.13 6.05 1.69
N PHE A 23 -4.94 5.38 2.83
CA PHE A 23 -3.90 4.36 2.95
C PHE A 23 -4.11 3.19 1.98
N LYS A 24 -5.33 2.72 1.75
CA LYS A 24 -5.57 1.64 0.78
C LYS A 24 -5.20 2.04 -0.65
N GLN A 25 -5.37 3.31 -1.00
CA GLN A 25 -5.04 3.84 -2.33
C GLN A 25 -3.54 4.09 -2.49
N GLU A 26 -2.91 4.72 -1.50
CA GLU A 26 -1.55 5.23 -1.66
C GLU A 26 -0.46 4.29 -1.11
N LEU A 27 -0.78 3.39 -0.17
CA LEU A 27 0.22 2.55 0.50
C LEU A 27 0.99 1.66 -0.48
N MET A 28 0.36 1.18 -1.57
CA MET A 28 1.05 0.36 -2.56
C MET A 28 2.07 1.19 -3.36
N LYS A 29 1.72 2.42 -3.74
CA LYS A 29 2.64 3.35 -4.40
C LYS A 29 3.81 3.69 -3.50
N PHE A 30 3.54 4.02 -2.24
CA PHE A 30 4.58 4.26 -1.23
C PHE A 30 5.51 3.06 -1.07
N ARG A 31 4.97 1.84 -1.01
CA ARG A 31 5.79 0.62 -0.92
C ARG A 31 6.70 0.44 -2.13
N ALA A 32 6.17 0.64 -3.33
CA ALA A 32 6.95 0.48 -4.55
C ALA A 32 8.02 1.58 -4.72
N LEU A 33 7.76 2.83 -4.28
CA LEU A 33 8.79 3.89 -4.22
C LEU A 33 9.94 3.56 -3.25
N LEU A 34 9.65 2.82 -2.19
CA LEU A 34 10.63 2.44 -1.17
C LEU A 34 11.32 1.10 -1.47
N LEU A 35 10.89 0.37 -2.50
CA LEU A 35 11.56 -0.85 -2.91
C LEU A 35 12.87 -0.49 -3.62
N PRO A 36 14.00 -1.12 -3.24
CA PRO A 36 15.23 -0.94 -3.98
C PRO A 36 15.04 -1.44 -5.41
N GLU A 37 15.68 -0.77 -6.37
CA GLU A 37 15.78 -1.29 -7.72
C GLU A 37 16.58 -2.60 -7.69
N VAL A 38 15.99 -3.66 -8.25
CA VAL A 38 16.62 -4.99 -8.35
C VAL A 38 16.67 -5.36 -9.82
N SER A 39 17.87 -5.61 -10.35
CA SER A 39 18.01 -6.05 -11.73
C SER A 39 17.42 -7.45 -11.92
N GLN A 40 17.06 -7.80 -13.16
CA GLN A 40 16.57 -9.15 -13.47
C GLN A 40 17.58 -10.24 -13.12
N LYS A 41 18.89 -9.94 -13.20
CA LYS A 41 19.95 -10.89 -12.86
C LYS A 41 20.00 -11.14 -11.35
N GLU A 42 19.89 -10.09 -10.54
CA GLU A 42 19.85 -10.19 -9.08
C GLU A 42 18.58 -10.91 -8.62
N GLN A 43 17.42 -10.55 -9.17
CA GLN A 43 16.16 -11.20 -8.83
C GLN A 43 16.21 -12.72 -9.13
N LYS A 44 16.82 -13.13 -10.25
CA LYS A 44 17.02 -14.55 -10.58
C LYS A 44 17.95 -15.26 -9.58
N ASP A 45 19.01 -14.61 -9.11
CA ASP A 45 19.91 -15.20 -8.09
C ASP A 45 19.21 -15.34 -6.73
N ILE A 46 18.40 -14.35 -6.33
CA ILE A 46 17.58 -14.40 -5.11
C ILE A 46 16.62 -15.60 -5.18
N GLU A 47 15.86 -15.73 -6.27
CA GLU A 47 14.92 -16.84 -6.44
C GLU A 47 15.62 -18.20 -6.49
N ARG A 48 16.82 -18.27 -7.06
CA ARG A 48 17.64 -19.50 -7.06
C ARG A 48 18.05 -19.92 -5.65
N ARG A 49 18.44 -18.96 -4.80
CA ARG A 49 18.94 -19.23 -3.44
C ARG A 49 17.83 -19.46 -2.42
N TYR A 50 16.71 -18.74 -2.55
CA TYR A 50 15.68 -18.67 -1.52
C TYR A 50 14.32 -19.20 -1.98
N GLY A 51 14.20 -19.59 -3.26
CA GLY A 51 12.94 -20.00 -3.87
C GLY A 51 12.10 -18.82 -4.34
N LYS A 52 11.07 -19.13 -5.14
CA LYS A 52 10.07 -18.14 -5.57
C LYS A 52 9.05 -17.90 -4.47
N PRO A 53 8.49 -16.69 -4.36
CA PRO A 53 7.36 -16.44 -3.48
C PRO A 53 6.21 -17.40 -3.81
N CYS A 54 5.72 -18.17 -2.84
CA CYS A 54 4.67 -19.16 -3.08
C CYS A 54 3.28 -18.55 -3.34
N ARG A 55 3.11 -17.26 -3.03
CA ARG A 55 1.79 -16.59 -3.10
C ARG A 55 1.64 -15.90 -4.45
N GLN A 56 0.45 -16.02 -5.03
CA GLN A 56 0.08 -15.25 -6.21
C GLN A 56 0.16 -13.75 -5.90
N ALA A 57 0.63 -12.98 -6.89
CA ALA A 57 0.60 -11.53 -6.81
C ALA A 57 -0.87 -11.07 -6.76
N ILE A 58 -1.27 -10.43 -5.66
CA ILE A 58 -2.64 -9.94 -5.48
C ILE A 58 -2.79 -8.55 -6.14
N LYS A 59 -1.70 -7.77 -6.22
CA LYS A 59 -1.64 -6.45 -6.86
C LYS A 59 -0.26 -6.19 -7.43
N SER A 60 -0.21 -5.41 -8.50
CA SER A 60 1.01 -4.92 -9.16
C SER A 60 0.81 -3.46 -9.52
N GLU A 61 1.80 -2.61 -9.27
CA GLU A 61 1.80 -1.20 -9.63
C GLU A 61 3.08 -0.90 -10.41
N GLN A 62 2.96 -0.10 -11.47
CA GLN A 62 4.11 0.48 -12.17
C GLN A 62 4.25 1.93 -11.73
N ILE A 63 5.47 2.32 -11.38
CA ILE A 63 5.77 3.68 -10.95
C ILE A 63 6.81 4.23 -11.92
N GLU A 64 6.53 5.40 -12.49
CA GLU A 64 7.51 6.20 -13.21
C GLU A 64 8.36 6.92 -12.15
N ILE A 65 9.66 6.64 -12.14
CA ILE A 65 10.66 7.27 -11.25
C ILE A 65 11.47 8.26 -12.08
#